data_AF-A0AAE2YQJ1-F1
#
_entry.id   AF-A0AAE2YQJ1-F1
#
_cell.length_a   1.000
_cell.length_b   1.000
_cell.length_c   1.000
_cell.angle_alpha   90.00
_cell.angle_beta   90.00
_cell.angle_gamma   90.00
#
_symmetry.space_group_name_H-M   'P 1'
#
loop_
_entity.id
_entity.type
_entity.pdbx_description
1 polymer ?
#
loop_
_entity_poly.entity_id
_entity_poly.type
_entity_poly.pdbx_seq_one_letter_code
_entity_poly.pdbx_strand_id
1 'polypeptide(L)'
;MSQAGGIIHVSRYKNDSLLVKENFNKNRKPTGVTAMLKLAGYDAADRNWVMAAYKPDGTMVSFGKIGSCIACHTMVQKQDFVFAPPPQQLLSIRTWKAFFPKQEMNPAYVSLLKEHPEAVVK
;
A
#
# COMPACT_ATOMS: atom_id res chain seq x y z
N MET A 1 2.26 38.98 -17.57
CA MET A 1 2.36 37.52 -17.77
C MET A 1 1.94 36.85 -16.47
N SER A 2 0.75 36.25 -16.43
CA SER A 2 0.19 35.65 -15.21
C SER A 2 0.87 34.29 -14.95
N GLN A 3 1.38 34.07 -13.73
CA GLN A 3 2.00 32.81 -13.33
C GLN A 3 0.99 31.67 -13.42
N ALA A 4 1.38 30.60 -14.11
CA ALA A 4 0.58 29.39 -14.25
C ALA A 4 0.27 28.78 -12.87
N GLY A 5 -1.02 28.52 -12.64
CA GLY A 5 -1.55 28.10 -11.36
C GLY A 5 -1.15 26.69 -10.92
N GLY A 6 -1.14 26.52 -9.60
CA GLY A 6 -1.46 25.27 -8.92
C GLY A 6 -0.28 24.35 -8.62
N ILE A 7 0.32 24.52 -7.44
CA ILE A 7 1.02 23.41 -6.77
C ILE A 7 -0.06 22.37 -6.45
N ILE A 8 -0.19 21.34 -7.30
CA ILE A 8 -0.96 20.15 -6.95
C ILE A 8 -0.18 19.46 -5.83
N HIS A 9 -0.66 19.55 -4.58
CA HIS A 9 -0.10 18.80 -3.45
C HIS A 9 -0.27 17.30 -3.70
N VAL A 10 0.69 16.68 -4.39
CA VAL A 10 0.74 15.22 -4.54
C VAL A 10 1.32 14.64 -3.26
N SER A 11 0.47 14.06 -2.41
CA SER A 11 0.92 13.26 -1.27
C SER A 11 1.54 11.96 -1.79
N ARG A 12 2.81 11.74 -1.47
CA ARG A 12 3.58 10.55 -1.89
C ARG A 12 3.84 9.67 -0.67
N TYR A 13 3.93 8.36 -0.91
CA TYR A 13 4.40 7.43 0.12
C TYR A 13 5.88 7.70 0.44
N LYS A 14 6.27 7.56 1.70
CA LYS A 14 7.69 7.56 2.09
C LYS A 14 8.39 6.34 1.51
N ASN A 15 9.71 6.42 1.36
CA ASN A 15 10.52 5.21 1.16
C ASN A 15 10.25 4.22 2.29
N ASP A 16 10.44 2.94 1.99
CA ASP A 16 10.15 1.79 2.85
C ASP A 16 8.66 1.58 3.16
N SER A 17 7.77 2.36 2.53
CA SER A 17 6.33 2.07 2.56
C SER A 17 6.05 0.73 1.89
N LEU A 18 5.35 -0.14 2.62
CA LEU A 18 4.86 -1.41 2.13
C LEU A 18 3.34 -1.35 2.01
N LEU A 19 2.85 -1.52 0.79
CA LEU A 19 1.43 -1.69 0.50
C LEU A 19 1.15 -3.17 0.27
N VAL A 20 0.13 -3.71 0.92
CA VAL A 20 -0.30 -5.09 0.73
C VAL A 20 -1.78 -5.10 0.38
N LYS A 21 -2.13 -5.80 -0.71
CA LYS A 21 -3.49 -6.06 -1.13
C LYS A 21 -3.73 -7.55 -1.13
N GLU A 22 -4.66 -7.98 -0.28
CA GLU A 22 -5.14 -9.35 -0.22
C GLU A 22 -6.36 -9.50 -1.13
N ASN A 23 -6.40 -10.59 -1.88
CA ASN A 23 -7.50 -10.89 -2.78
C ASN A 23 -8.29 -12.06 -2.20
N PHE A 24 -9.62 -11.93 -2.19
CA PHE A 24 -10.54 -12.95 -1.73
C PHE A 24 -11.55 -13.26 -2.83
N ASN A 25 -12.01 -14.51 -2.89
CA ASN A 25 -13.15 -14.87 -3.73
C ASN A 25 -14.48 -14.53 -3.05
N LYS A 26 -15.60 -14.78 -3.74
CA LYS A 26 -16.97 -14.55 -3.22
C LYS A 26 -17.29 -15.26 -1.89
N ASN A 27 -16.54 -16.30 -1.55
CA ASN A 27 -16.68 -17.07 -0.31
C ASN A 27 -15.69 -16.64 0.78
N ARG A 28 -15.03 -15.48 0.63
CA ARG A 28 -14.00 -14.95 1.55
C ARG A 28 -12.80 -15.87 1.73
N LYS A 29 -12.48 -16.72 0.75
CA LYS A 29 -11.24 -17.50 0.74
C LYS A 29 -10.13 -16.70 0.06
N PRO A 30 -8.92 -16.62 0.63
CA PRO A 30 -7.79 -15.95 0.00
C PRO A 30 -7.48 -16.59 -1.36
N THR A 31 -7.27 -15.76 -2.38
CA THR A 31 -6.88 -16.18 -3.73
C THR A 31 -5.48 -15.73 -4.11
N GLY A 32 -4.91 -14.79 -3.36
CA GLY A 32 -3.51 -14.38 -3.50
C GLY A 32 -3.25 -13.05 -2.81
N VAL A 33 -1.98 -12.69 -2.70
CA VAL A 33 -1.53 -11.43 -2.11
C VAL A 33 -0.68 -10.70 -3.13
N THR A 34 -0.90 -9.41 -3.30
CA THR A 34 -0.02 -8.54 -4.08
C THR A 34 0.55 -7.48 -3.19
N ALA A 35 1.85 -7.23 -3.29
CA ALA A 35 2.55 -6.23 -2.50
C ALA A 35 3.26 -5.21 -3.38
N MET A 36 3.41 -3.99 -2.87
CA MET A 36 4.23 -2.95 -3.45
C MET A 36 5.12 -2.36 -2.36
N LEU A 37 6.44 -2.42 -2.54
CA LEU A 37 7.42 -1.83 -1.63
C LEU A 37 8.07 -0.62 -2.30
N LYS A 38 8.12 0.51 -1.59
CA LYS A 38 8.81 1.71 -2.08
C LYS A 38 10.30 1.67 -1.71
N LEU A 39 11.09 0.96 -2.50
CA LEU A 39 12.50 0.69 -2.24
C LEU A 39 13.41 1.78 -2.85
N ALA A 40 13.98 2.63 -2.01
CA ALA A 40 14.85 3.73 -2.45
C ALA A 40 15.93 3.26 -3.43
N GLY A 41 16.02 3.93 -4.60
CA GLY A 41 17.04 3.65 -5.61
C GLY A 41 16.74 2.48 -6.55
N TYR A 42 15.56 1.85 -6.46
CA TYR A 42 15.20 0.73 -7.32
C TYR A 42 14.92 1.13 -8.78
N ASP A 43 13.98 2.04 -9.00
CA ASP A 43 13.61 2.55 -10.33
C ASP A 43 13.04 3.96 -10.18
N ALA A 44 13.88 4.97 -10.40
CA ALA A 44 13.48 6.37 -10.21
C ALA A 44 12.39 6.81 -11.20
N ALA A 45 12.27 6.19 -12.38
CA ALA A 45 11.25 6.53 -13.37
C ALA A 45 9.85 6.12 -12.86
N ASP A 46 9.77 4.97 -12.20
CA ASP A 46 8.55 4.45 -11.59
C ASP A 46 8.49 4.68 -10.08
N ARG A 47 9.18 5.74 -9.62
CA ARG A 47 9.16 6.22 -8.23
C ARG A 47 9.47 5.16 -7.19
N ASN A 48 10.40 4.26 -7.52
CA ASN A 48 10.98 3.28 -6.62
C ASN A 48 10.03 2.18 -6.16
N TRP A 49 8.93 1.93 -6.89
CA TRP A 49 8.02 0.83 -6.55
C TRP A 49 8.52 -0.51 -7.07
N VAL A 50 8.74 -1.43 -6.14
CA VAL A 50 8.95 -2.86 -6.39
C VAL A 50 7.62 -3.56 -6.20
N MET A 51 7.19 -4.38 -7.14
CA MET A 51 5.90 -5.09 -7.07
C MET A 51 6.13 -6.58 -6.86
N ALA A 52 5.22 -7.24 -6.16
CA ALA A 52 5.25 -8.67 -5.96
C ALA A 52 3.85 -9.28 -5.95
N ALA A 53 3.73 -10.53 -6.38
CA ALA A 53 2.50 -11.30 -6.27
C ALA A 53 2.81 -12.68 -5.69
N TYR A 54 1.92 -13.16 -4.84
CA TYR A 54 2.03 -14.41 -4.10
C TYR A 54 0.74 -15.20 -4.19
N LYS A 55 0.86 -16.53 -4.22
CA LYS A 55 -0.25 -17.45 -3.95
C LYS A 55 -0.66 -17.36 -2.47
N PRO A 56 -1.84 -17.88 -2.09
CA PRO A 56 -2.29 -17.92 -0.69
C PRO A 56 -1.34 -18.63 0.27
N ASP A 57 -0.53 -19.57 -0.22
CA ASP A 57 0.48 -20.31 0.55
C ASP A 57 1.82 -19.57 0.72
N GLY A 58 1.91 -18.33 0.20
CA GLY A 58 3.14 -17.53 0.24
C GLY A 58 4.11 -17.80 -0.91
N THR A 59 3.79 -18.72 -1.83
CA THR A 59 4.63 -18.96 -3.02
C THR A 59 4.66 -17.72 -3.90
N MET A 60 5.85 -17.19 -4.17
CA MET A 60 6.04 -16.04 -5.05
C MET A 60 5.74 -16.41 -6.51
N VAL A 61 4.89 -15.62 -7.15
CA VAL A 61 4.49 -15.78 -8.55
C VAL A 61 5.27 -14.83 -9.45
N SER A 62 5.51 -13.60 -8.98
CA SER A 62 6.23 -12.57 -9.72
C SER A 62 6.79 -11.52 -8.78
N PHE A 63 7.90 -10.89 -9.15
CA PHE A 63 8.61 -9.88 -8.36
C PHE A 63 9.32 -8.85 -9.26
N GLY A 64 9.44 -7.62 -8.79
CA GLY A 64 10.14 -6.53 -9.46
C GLY A 64 9.22 -5.60 -10.26
N LYS A 65 9.69 -5.15 -11.42
CA LYS A 65 8.91 -4.34 -12.36
C LYS A 65 8.04 -5.23 -13.25
N ILE A 66 6.84 -5.53 -12.77
CA ILE A 66 5.91 -6.43 -13.47
C ILE A 66 5.13 -5.61 -14.52
N GLY A 67 5.33 -5.93 -15.80
CA GLY A 67 4.77 -5.17 -16.93
C GLY A 67 3.24 -4.99 -16.87
N SER A 68 2.51 -6.04 -16.50
CA SER A 68 1.04 -5.98 -16.35
C SER A 68 0.58 -5.13 -15.18
N CYS A 69 1.38 -5.02 -14.12
CA CYS A 69 1.06 -4.18 -12.96
C CYS A 69 1.35 -2.70 -13.28
N ILE A 70 2.54 -2.40 -13.83
CA ILE A 70 2.93 -1.01 -14.08
C ILE A 70 2.06 -0.34 -15.14
N ALA A 71 1.59 -1.09 -16.16
CA ALA A 71 0.72 -0.57 -17.21
C ALA A 71 -0.54 0.13 -16.66
N CYS A 72 -1.14 -0.40 -15.59
CA CYS A 72 -2.29 0.24 -14.95
C CYS A 72 -1.87 1.33 -13.96
N HIS A 73 -0.79 1.11 -13.21
CA HIS A 73 -0.36 2.02 -12.13
C HIS A 73 0.22 3.35 -12.65
N THR A 74 0.75 3.39 -13.87
CA THR A 74 1.17 4.65 -14.53
C THR A 74 0.02 5.62 -14.74
N MET A 75 -1.22 5.13 -14.90
CA MET A 75 -2.41 5.98 -15.04
C MET A 75 -2.64 6.86 -13.80
N VAL A 76 -2.22 6.39 -12.63
CA VAL A 76 -2.29 7.11 -11.35
C VAL A 76 -0.92 7.62 -10.90
N GLN A 77 -0.03 7.96 -11.85
CA GLN A 77 1.26 8.58 -11.53
C GLN A 77 1.11 9.85 -10.67
N LYS A 78 0.05 10.63 -10.85
CA LYS A 78 -0.21 11.81 -10.02
C LYS A 78 -0.58 11.47 -8.56
N GLN A 79 -0.84 10.21 -8.25
CA GLN A 79 -1.11 9.67 -6.91
C GLN A 79 -0.03 8.66 -6.49
N ASP A 80 1.19 8.89 -6.96
CA ASP A 80 2.35 8.08 -6.59
C ASP A 80 2.23 6.61 -6.98
N PHE A 81 1.59 6.32 -8.12
CA PHE A 81 1.39 4.97 -8.65
C PHE A 81 0.55 4.08 -7.72
N VAL A 82 -0.27 4.66 -6.83
CA VAL A 82 -1.17 3.91 -5.96
C VAL A 82 -2.59 4.45 -6.13
N PHE A 83 -3.55 3.55 -6.39
CA PHE A 83 -4.97 3.91 -6.58
C PHE A 83 -5.68 4.32 -5.27
N ALA A 84 -5.03 4.10 -4.14
CA ALA A 84 -5.41 4.64 -2.85
C ALA A 84 -4.46 5.80 -2.50
N PRO A 85 -4.96 6.92 -1.96
CA PRO A 85 -4.08 7.90 -1.36
C PRO A 85 -3.31 7.24 -0.20
N PRO A 86 -2.14 7.78 0.20
CA PRO A 86 -1.49 7.40 1.45
C PRO A 86 -2.55 7.34 2.56
N PRO A 87 -2.65 6.23 3.30
CA PRO A 87 -3.75 6.04 4.23
C PRO A 87 -3.78 7.22 5.19
N GLN A 88 -4.81 8.07 5.08
CA GLN A 88 -5.16 9.02 6.14
C GLN A 88 -5.84 8.29 7.31
N GLN A 89 -6.32 7.08 7.05
CA GLN A 89 -7.17 6.29 7.94
C GLN A 89 -6.55 4.90 8.12
N LEU A 90 -6.24 4.62 9.38
CA LEU A 90 -5.66 3.37 9.83
C LEU A 90 -6.79 2.37 10.07
N LEU A 91 -6.59 1.09 9.71
CA LEU A 91 -7.58 0.05 10.03
C LEU A 91 -7.72 -0.06 11.55
N SER A 92 -8.96 -0.11 12.03
CA SER A 92 -9.19 -0.28 13.47
C SER A 92 -8.54 -1.57 13.98
N ILE A 93 -8.10 -1.57 15.24
CA ILE A 93 -7.50 -2.75 15.89
C ILE A 93 -8.44 -3.96 15.81
N ARG A 94 -9.76 -3.72 15.88
CA ARG A 94 -10.77 -4.78 15.73
C ARG A 94 -10.70 -5.43 14.35
N THR A 95 -10.69 -4.61 13.30
CA THR A 95 -10.56 -5.09 11.92
C THR A 95 -9.26 -5.87 11.76
N TRP A 96 -8.13 -5.32 12.20
CA TRP A 96 -6.84 -5.99 12.07
C TRP A 96 -6.78 -7.34 12.80
N LYS A 97 -7.24 -7.41 14.06
CA LYS A 97 -7.24 -8.68 14.83
C LYS A 97 -8.18 -9.74 14.26
N ALA A 98 -9.29 -9.31 13.63
CA ALA A 98 -10.21 -10.23 12.98
C ALA A 98 -9.60 -10.90 11.74
N PHE A 99 -8.76 -10.19 10.99
CA PHE A 99 -8.12 -10.70 9.77
C PHE A 99 -6.76 -11.36 10.02
N PHE A 100 -5.99 -10.89 11.02
CA PHE A 100 -4.62 -11.34 11.29
C PHE A 100 -4.43 -11.84 12.74
N PRO A 101 -5.21 -12.83 13.21
CA PRO A 101 -5.25 -13.20 14.63
C PRO A 101 -3.93 -13.76 15.17
N LYS A 102 -3.00 -14.17 14.30
CA LYS A 102 -1.71 -14.79 14.65
C LYS A 102 -0.50 -13.90 14.37
N GLN A 103 -0.71 -12.75 13.74
CA GLN A 103 0.37 -11.80 13.48
C GLN A 103 0.46 -10.84 14.65
N GLU A 104 1.63 -10.25 14.88
CA GLU A 104 1.78 -9.12 15.81
C GLU A 104 1.75 -7.81 15.02
N MET A 105 1.09 -6.78 15.57
CA MET A 105 1.06 -5.45 14.94
C MET A 105 2.43 -4.82 15.03
N ASN A 106 2.83 -4.08 13.99
CA ASN A 106 4.05 -3.27 14.03
C ASN A 106 4.03 -2.35 15.27
N PRO A 107 5.06 -2.35 16.13
CA PRO A 107 5.10 -1.52 17.33
C PRO A 107 4.92 -0.02 17.09
N ALA A 108 5.42 0.52 15.97
CA ALA A 108 5.21 1.93 15.61
C ALA A 108 3.73 2.22 15.33
N TYR A 109 3.03 1.25 14.74
CA TYR A 109 1.58 1.34 14.52
C TYR A 109 0.81 1.29 15.83
N VAL A 110 1.21 0.41 16.75
CA VAL A 110 0.62 0.34 18.10
C VAL A 110 0.83 1.65 18.86
N SER A 111 1.99 2.29 18.74
CA SER A 111 2.26 3.60 19.36
C SER A 111 1.40 4.71 18.78
N LEU A 112 1.28 4.79 17.45
CA LEU A 112 0.41 5.77 16.78
C LEU A 112 -1.06 5.64 17.19
N LEU A 113 -1.56 4.41 17.36
CA LEU A 113 -2.93 4.16 17.83
C LEU A 113 -3.14 4.56 19.30
N LYS A 114 -2.08 4.56 20.12
CA LYS A 114 -2.15 5.06 21.51
C LYS A 114 -2.15 6.59 21.56
N GLU A 115 -1.41 7.23 20.67
CA GLU A 115 -1.31 8.69 20.58
C GLU A 115 -2.58 9.33 19.97
N HIS A 116 -3.27 8.60 19.09
CA HIS A 116 -4.47 9.07 18.38
C HIS A 116 -5.65 8.09 18.51
N PRO A 117 -6.20 7.89 19.72
CA PRO A 117 -7.31 6.95 19.94
C PRO A 117 -8.59 7.29 19.16
N GLU A 118 -8.78 8.56 18.80
CA GLU A 118 -9.89 9.07 17.97
C GLU A 118 -9.77 8.75 16.48
N ALA A 119 -8.55 8.47 15.99
CA ALA A 119 -8.31 8.05 14.61
C ALA A 119 -8.72 6.58 14.36
N VAL A 120 -9.07 5.85 15.43
CA VAL A 120 -9.65 4.51 15.36
C VAL A 120 -11.11 4.63 14.95
N VAL A 121 -11.41 4.28 13.72
CA VAL A 121 -12.80 4.21 13.24
C VAL A 121 -13.52 3.11 14.01
N LYS A 122 -14.62 3.49 14.68
CA LYS A 122 -15.51 2.56 15.40
C LYS A 122 -16.22 1.62 14.44
#